data_AF-A0A9X9Q749-F1
#
_entry.id   AF-A0A9X9Q749-F1
#
_cell.length_a   1.000
_cell.length_b   1.000
_cell.length_c   1.000
_cell.angle_alpha   90.00
_cell.angle_beta   90.00
_cell.angle_gamma   90.00
#
_symmetry.space_group_name_H-M   'P 1'
#
loop_
_entity.id
_entity.type
_entity.pdbx_description
1 polymer ?
#
loop_
_entity_poly.entity_id
_entity_poly.type
_entity_poly.pdbx_seq_one_letter_code
_entity_poly.pdbx_strand_id
1 'polypeptide(L)'
;MELGKGRLLRTGLNALHQAIHPVHGLVWTDGHQVVLTDLQLPGGEARFGDSKVIGQFEHVYGVSWAPPGVADMPALLAIWHKNSVTVGQLCPSTMETSQWLLSRTCEIRESLPVLPQGCVWHPKSAVLAVLTAQALSIFPSVHGDIP
;
A
#
# COMPACT_ATOMS: atom_id res chain seq x y z
N MET A 1 13.95 -29.66 -6.42
CA MET A 1 13.02 -28.99 -7.36
C MET A 1 12.05 -30.05 -7.84
N GLU A 2 10.76 -29.99 -7.47
CA GLU A 2 9.76 -30.94 -7.97
C GLU A 2 9.23 -30.46 -9.32
N LEU A 3 9.40 -31.29 -10.35
CA LEU A 3 8.74 -31.11 -11.64
C LEU A 3 7.22 -31.11 -11.43
N GLY A 4 6.56 -29.98 -11.73
CA GLY A 4 5.10 -29.82 -11.61
C GLY A 4 4.63 -28.71 -10.66
N LYS A 5 5.53 -28.13 -9.84
CA LYS A 5 5.22 -26.95 -9.02
C LYS A 5 5.95 -25.72 -9.56
N GLY A 6 5.25 -24.96 -10.41
CA GLY A 6 5.67 -23.62 -10.82
C GLY A 6 4.93 -22.56 -10.01
N ARG A 7 5.65 -21.68 -9.31
CA ARG A 7 5.05 -20.48 -8.71
C ARG A 7 4.78 -19.51 -9.85
N LEU A 8 3.53 -19.41 -10.29
CA LEU A 8 3.11 -18.37 -11.23
C LEU A 8 3.40 -17.00 -10.59
N LEU A 9 4.32 -16.23 -11.17
CA LEU A 9 4.56 -14.82 -10.80
C LEU A 9 3.36 -13.90 -11.09
N ARG A 10 2.22 -14.46 -11.51
CA ARG A 10 1.04 -13.76 -12.04
C ARG A 10 0.03 -13.29 -10.99
N THR A 11 0.25 -13.53 -9.70
CA THR A 11 -0.57 -12.91 -8.64
C THR A 11 -0.14 -11.45 -8.46
N GLY A 12 -0.75 -10.52 -9.19
CA GLY A 12 -0.49 -9.08 -8.95
C GLY A 12 -0.70 -8.10 -10.11
N LEU A 13 -0.94 -8.56 -11.34
CA LEU A 13 -1.11 -7.65 -12.49
C LEU A 13 -2.28 -6.65 -12.33
N ASN A 14 -3.35 -7.02 -11.62
CA ASN A 14 -4.46 -6.12 -11.31
C ASN A 14 -4.23 -5.25 -10.06
N ALA A 15 -3.16 -5.48 -9.30
CA ALA A 15 -2.82 -4.69 -8.11
C ALA A 15 -2.04 -3.39 -8.44
N LEU A 16 -1.52 -3.28 -9.67
CA LEU A 16 -0.68 -2.15 -10.10
C LEU A 16 -1.45 -0.82 -10.16
N HIS A 17 -2.76 -0.83 -10.45
CA HIS A 17 -3.52 0.41 -10.56
C HIS A 17 -3.58 1.17 -9.23
N GLN A 18 -3.79 0.46 -8.12
CA GLN A 18 -3.83 1.06 -6.79
C GLN A 18 -2.44 1.22 -6.17
N ALA A 19 -1.39 0.82 -6.88
CA ALA A 19 0.00 0.98 -6.46
C ALA A 19 0.61 2.33 -6.91
N ILE A 20 -0.07 3.09 -7.78
CA ILE A 20 0.44 4.37 -8.29
C ILE A 20 -0.29 5.53 -7.62
N HIS A 21 0.46 6.41 -6.95
CA HIS A 21 -0.02 7.70 -6.46
C HIS A 21 0.43 8.80 -7.41
N PRO A 22 -0.45 9.73 -7.86
CA PRO A 22 -0.10 10.72 -8.87
C PRO A 22 0.98 11.72 -8.43
N VAL A 23 1.19 11.87 -7.11
CA VAL A 23 2.18 12.80 -6.54
C VAL A 23 3.38 12.08 -5.93
N HIS A 24 3.21 10.85 -5.43
CA HIS A 24 4.25 10.17 -4.63
C HIS A 24 4.93 9.03 -5.37
N GLY A 25 4.37 8.57 -6.49
CA GLY A 25 4.96 7.53 -7.32
C GLY A 25 4.39 6.15 -7.08
N LEU A 26 5.18 5.13 -7.42
CA LEU A 26 4.80 3.72 -7.38
C LEU A 26 5.21 3.10 -6.04
N VAL A 27 4.26 2.45 -5.36
CA VAL A 27 4.56 1.62 -4.20
C VAL A 27 4.51 0.14 -4.58
N TRP A 28 5.48 -0.64 -4.12
CA TRP A 28 5.51 -2.07 -4.39
C TRP A 28 6.17 -2.83 -3.24
N THR A 29 6.08 -4.15 -3.28
CA THR A 29 6.67 -5.04 -2.28
C THR A 29 7.30 -6.26 -2.92
N ASP A 30 8.37 -6.76 -2.31
CA ASP A 30 8.98 -8.06 -2.62
C ASP A 30 8.48 -9.19 -1.71
N GLY A 31 7.55 -8.88 -0.80
CA GLY A 31 7.06 -9.80 0.23
C GLY A 31 7.60 -9.54 1.63
N HIS A 32 8.63 -8.72 1.80
CA HIS A 32 9.23 -8.39 3.09
C HIS A 32 9.37 -6.88 3.33
N GLN A 33 9.48 -6.09 2.27
CA GLN A 33 9.59 -4.64 2.38
C GLN A 33 8.57 -3.93 1.51
N VAL A 34 8.29 -2.68 1.86
CA VAL A 34 7.49 -1.77 1.06
C VAL A 34 8.44 -0.71 0.51
N VAL A 35 8.48 -0.60 -0.81
CA VAL A 35 9.39 0.26 -1.56
C VAL A 35 8.57 1.32 -2.28
N LEU A 36 8.99 2.57 -2.14
CA LEU A 36 8.50 3.70 -2.91
C LEU A 36 9.49 4.00 -4.03
N THR A 37 9.02 3.95 -5.27
CA THR A 37 9.78 4.34 -6.46
C THR A 37 9.19 5.61 -7.03
N ASP A 38 10.05 6.63 -7.18
CA ASP A 38 9.67 7.88 -7.81
C ASP A 38 9.18 7.64 -9.25
N LEU A 39 8.14 8.37 -9.66
CA LEU A 39 7.58 8.28 -11.00
C LEU A 39 7.70 9.65 -11.67
N GLN A 40 8.61 9.73 -12.64
CA GLN A 40 8.90 10.94 -13.38
C GLN A 40 8.20 10.89 -14.73
N LEU A 41 7.73 12.03 -15.22
CA LEU A 41 7.05 12.16 -16.52
C LEU A 41 7.79 13.14 -17.46
N PRO A 42 9.11 12.98 -17.70
CA PRO A 42 9.82 13.87 -18.61
C PRO A 42 9.30 13.71 -20.04
N GLY A 43 8.78 14.79 -20.62
CA GLY A 43 8.26 14.76 -22.00
C GLY A 43 7.02 13.87 -22.18
N GLY A 44 6.27 13.56 -21.11
CA GLY A 44 5.05 12.75 -21.17
C GLY A 44 5.29 11.24 -21.15
N GLU A 45 6.53 10.78 -21.04
CA GLU A 45 6.87 9.36 -20.90
C GLU A 45 7.12 9.02 -19.42
N ALA A 46 6.46 7.97 -18.92
CA ALA A 46 6.65 7.51 -17.54
C ALA A 46 8.02 6.83 -17.37
N ARG A 47 8.83 7.33 -16.44
CA ARG A 47 10.13 6.78 -16.08
C ARG A 47 10.22 6.59 -14.57
N PHE A 48 10.84 5.49 -14.15
CA PHE A 48 11.14 5.27 -12.75
C PHE A 48 12.39 6.06 -12.36
N GLY A 49 12.28 6.81 -11.26
CA GLY A 49 13.40 7.44 -10.59
C GLY A 49 13.97 6.54 -9.48
N ASP A 50 14.46 7.18 -8.42
CA ASP A 50 15.03 6.47 -7.29
C ASP A 50 14.00 5.63 -6.53
N SER A 51 14.46 4.53 -5.94
CA SER A 51 13.66 3.64 -5.10
C SER A 51 14.15 3.68 -3.67
N LYS A 52 13.22 3.75 -2.71
CA LYS A 52 13.52 3.83 -1.27
C LYS A 52 12.62 2.88 -0.49
N VAL A 53 13.21 2.16 0.47
CA VAL A 53 12.43 1.33 1.41
C VAL A 53 11.75 2.26 2.40
N ILE A 54 10.42 2.26 2.40
CA ILE A 54 9.59 3.09 3.30
C ILE A 54 9.04 2.29 4.49
N GLY A 55 9.17 0.96 4.48
CA GLY A 55 8.81 0.10 5.60
C GLY A 55 9.33 -1.33 5.45
N GLN A 56 9.62 -1.98 6.58
CA GLN A 56 10.02 -3.39 6.66
C GLN A 56 9.02 -4.19 7.49
N PHE A 57 8.73 -5.40 7.02
CA PHE A 57 7.70 -6.28 7.57
C PHE A 57 8.14 -7.75 7.44
N GLU A 58 7.52 -8.63 8.23
CA GLU A 58 7.84 -10.05 8.14
C GLU A 58 7.30 -10.67 6.84
N HIS A 59 6.03 -10.37 6.50
CA HIS A 59 5.34 -10.87 5.31
C HIS A 59 4.36 -9.84 4.77
N VAL A 60 4.54 -9.37 3.54
CA VAL A 60 3.62 -8.43 2.88
C VAL A 60 2.95 -9.13 1.71
N TYR A 61 1.62 -9.15 1.68
CA TYR A 61 0.84 -9.81 0.64
C TYR A 61 0.35 -8.82 -0.42
N GLY A 62 0.28 -7.54 -0.07
CA GLY A 62 0.13 -6.47 -1.03
C GLY A 62 0.04 -5.10 -0.40
N VAL A 63 -0.03 -4.10 -1.27
CA VAL A 63 -0.02 -2.68 -0.93
C VAL A 63 -1.02 -1.94 -1.81
N SER A 64 -1.63 -0.89 -1.29
CA SER A 64 -2.53 -0.03 -2.07
C SER A 64 -2.59 1.38 -1.49
N TRP A 65 -2.51 2.38 -2.35
CA TRP A 65 -2.78 3.77 -2.01
C TRP A 65 -4.27 4.01 -1.80
N ALA A 66 -4.57 4.79 -0.78
CA ALA A 66 -5.84 5.52 -0.72
C ALA A 66 -5.95 6.47 -1.92
N PRO A 67 -7.16 6.84 -2.35
CA PRO A 67 -7.32 7.81 -3.41
C PRO A 67 -6.66 9.14 -3.02
N PRO A 68 -6.07 9.87 -3.99
CA PRO A 68 -5.69 11.26 -3.80
C PRO A 68 -6.97 12.09 -3.65
N GLY A 69 -7.45 12.25 -2.41
CA GLY A 69 -8.80 12.72 -2.14
C GLY A 69 -8.83 13.87 -1.14
N VAL A 70 -9.06 15.08 -1.67
CA VAL A 70 -9.26 16.36 -0.96
C VAL A 70 -7.97 17.00 -0.45
N ALA A 71 -7.87 18.34 -0.58
CA ALA A 71 -6.77 19.10 0.02
C ALA A 71 -6.65 18.78 1.52
N ASP A 72 -5.41 18.72 2.02
CA ASP A 72 -5.04 18.40 3.41
C ASP A 72 -5.16 16.94 3.87
N MET A 73 -5.57 16.00 3.00
CA MET A 73 -5.54 14.58 3.33
C MET A 73 -4.14 13.98 3.13
N PRO A 74 -3.54 13.32 4.15
CA PRO A 74 -2.26 12.67 4.00
C PRO A 74 -2.31 11.48 3.04
N ALA A 75 -1.18 11.17 2.41
CA ALA A 75 -1.07 9.97 1.56
C ALA A 75 -1.08 8.71 2.42
N LEU A 76 -2.23 8.02 2.43
CA LEU A 76 -2.43 6.79 3.17
C LEU A 76 -2.15 5.56 2.30
N LEU A 77 -1.51 4.57 2.92
CA LEU A 77 -1.15 3.30 2.32
C LEU A 77 -1.69 2.16 3.18
N ALA A 78 -2.45 1.26 2.57
CA ALA A 78 -2.81 -0.02 3.19
C ALA A 78 -1.79 -1.08 2.77
N ILE A 79 -1.29 -1.80 3.76
CA ILE A 79 -0.36 -2.92 3.63
C ILE A 79 -1.02 -4.11 4.29
N TRP A 80 -1.40 -5.12 3.53
CA TRP A 80 -2.01 -6.31 4.12
C TRP A 80 -1.03 -7.45 4.24
N HIS A 81 -1.19 -8.12 5.35
CA HIS A 81 -0.51 -9.33 5.75
C HIS A 81 -1.51 -10.48 5.67
N LYS A 82 -1.13 -11.64 6.20
CA LYS A 82 -2.01 -12.81 6.22
C LYS A 82 -3.34 -12.52 6.91
N ASN A 83 -3.33 -11.98 8.13
CA ASN A 83 -4.51 -11.81 9.00
C ASN A 83 -4.64 -10.38 9.55
N SER A 84 -3.91 -9.43 8.99
CA SER A 84 -3.99 -8.04 9.41
C SER A 84 -3.72 -7.09 8.25
N VAL A 85 -4.16 -5.85 8.41
CA VAL A 85 -3.87 -4.75 7.52
C VAL A 85 -3.28 -3.62 8.34
N THR A 86 -2.07 -3.21 8.00
CA THR A 86 -1.47 -1.98 8.51
C THR A 86 -1.87 -0.84 7.60
N VAL A 87 -2.48 0.21 8.15
CA VAL A 87 -2.60 1.49 7.46
C VAL A 87 -1.50 2.40 7.97
N GLY A 88 -0.79 3.02 7.04
CA GLY A 88 0.23 4.01 7.35
C GLY A 88 0.10 5.25 6.50
N GLN A 89 0.62 6.35 7.02
CA GLN A 89 0.75 7.62 6.34
C GLN A 89 2.18 7.79 5.85
N LEU A 90 2.34 8.26 4.61
CA LEU A 90 3.62 8.70 4.10
C LEU A 90 3.98 10.06 4.73
N CYS A 91 5.08 10.11 5.47
CA CYS A 91 5.59 11.32 6.11
C CYS A 91 7.00 11.65 5.59
N PRO A 92 7.36 12.94 5.48
CA PRO A 92 8.76 13.33 5.29
C PRO A 92 9.57 12.94 6.54
N SER A 93 10.77 12.41 6.32
CA SER A 93 11.72 12.07 7.37
C SER A 93 12.22 13.33 8.06
N THR A 94 12.29 13.28 9.39
CA THR A 94 12.82 14.38 10.22
C THR A 94 14.35 14.40 10.27
N MET A 95 15.01 13.32 9.87
CA MET A 95 16.48 13.17 9.99
C MET A 95 17.24 13.47 8.71
N GLU A 96 16.62 13.31 7.54
CA GLU A 96 17.20 13.66 6.25
C GLU A 96 16.14 14.29 5.35
N THR A 97 16.43 15.48 4.82
CA THR A 97 15.54 16.37 4.06
C THR A 97 15.00 15.80 2.73
N SER A 98 15.15 14.50 2.49
CA SER A 98 14.71 13.84 1.25
C SER A 98 14.30 12.38 1.44
N GLN A 99 14.20 11.88 2.68
CA GLN A 99 13.75 10.51 2.94
C GLN A 99 12.25 10.49 3.27
N TRP A 100 11.51 9.54 2.70
CA TRP A 100 10.10 9.30 3.04
C TRP A 100 10.01 8.10 3.96
N LEU A 101 9.16 8.16 4.98
CA LEU A 101 8.92 7.06 5.90
C LEU A 101 7.44 6.80 6.05
N LEU A 102 7.08 5.54 6.27
CA LEU A 102 5.71 5.15 6.58
C LEU A 102 5.47 5.20 8.09
N SER A 103 4.68 6.17 8.54
CA SER A 103 4.19 6.25 9.92
C SER A 103 2.91 5.43 10.05
N ARG A 104 2.90 4.40 10.92
CA ARG A 104 1.72 3.54 11.11
C ARG A 104 0.61 4.31 11.83
N THR A 105 -0.58 4.36 11.25
CA THR A 105 -1.74 5.06 11.83
C THR A 105 -2.68 4.08 12.52
N CYS A 106 -2.96 2.92 11.92
CA CYS A 106 -3.78 1.88 12.54
C CYS A 106 -3.40 0.47 12.07
N GLU A 107 -3.72 -0.52 12.89
CA GLU A 107 -3.66 -1.93 12.55
C GLU A 107 -5.06 -2.54 12.65
N ILE A 108 -5.54 -3.09 11.54
CA ILE A 108 -6.80 -3.81 11.44
C ILE A 108 -6.49 -5.30 11.53
N ARG A 109 -7.16 -6.02 12.44
CA ARG A 109 -6.97 -7.47 12.61
C ARG A 109 -8.21 -8.22 12.13
N GLU A 110 -7.98 -9.25 11.34
CA GLU A 110 -9.03 -10.10 10.77
C GLU A 110 -8.88 -11.54 11.30
N SER A 111 -10.00 -12.18 11.61
CA SER A 111 -10.01 -13.57 12.09
C SER A 111 -9.63 -14.56 10.97
N LEU A 112 -9.89 -14.18 9.72
CA LEU A 112 -9.61 -14.97 8.53
C LEU A 112 -8.55 -14.30 7.66
N PRO A 113 -7.86 -15.08 6.80
CA PRO A 113 -6.88 -14.49 5.92
C PRO A 113 -7.47 -13.47 4.95
N VAL A 114 -6.78 -12.33 4.80
CA VAL A 114 -7.12 -11.29 3.81
C VAL A 114 -6.87 -11.85 2.41
N LEU A 115 -7.79 -11.60 1.49
CA LEU A 115 -7.65 -12.06 0.11
C LEU A 115 -6.49 -11.33 -0.61
N PRO A 116 -5.93 -11.90 -1.69
CA PRO A 116 -4.85 -11.25 -2.45
C PRO A 116 -5.16 -9.85 -3.00
N GLN A 117 -6.44 -9.52 -3.21
CA GLN A 117 -6.94 -8.18 -3.55
C GLN A 117 -7.93 -7.70 -2.46
N GLY A 118 -7.65 -8.10 -1.22
CA GLY A 118 -8.59 -7.96 -0.12
C GLY A 118 -8.66 -6.56 0.46
N CYS A 119 -7.79 -5.63 0.05
CA CYS A 119 -7.89 -4.23 0.47
C CYS A 119 -8.36 -3.39 -0.71
N VAL A 120 -9.53 -2.78 -0.56
CA VAL A 120 -10.11 -1.91 -1.59
C VAL A 120 -10.46 -0.58 -0.96
N TRP A 121 -9.82 0.48 -1.44
CA TRP A 121 -10.15 1.85 -1.05
C TRP A 121 -11.40 2.33 -1.77
N HIS A 122 -12.25 3.06 -1.05
CA HIS A 122 -13.27 3.87 -1.70
C HIS A 122 -12.59 4.90 -2.63
N PRO A 123 -13.07 5.14 -3.86
CA PRO A 123 -12.35 5.94 -4.86
C PRO A 123 -12.28 7.45 -4.54
N LYS A 124 -13.02 7.94 -3.55
CA LYS A 124 -13.14 9.38 -3.23
C LYS A 124 -12.96 9.73 -1.76
N SER A 125 -12.76 8.75 -0.90
CA SER A 125 -12.62 8.98 0.54
C SER A 125 -11.70 7.95 1.15
N ALA A 126 -11.10 8.26 2.29
CA ALA A 126 -10.27 7.35 3.06
C ALA A 126 -11.14 6.37 3.88
N VAL A 127 -11.88 5.55 3.14
CA VAL A 127 -12.63 4.42 3.64
C VAL A 127 -12.00 3.17 3.03
N LEU A 128 -11.61 2.23 3.89
CA LEU A 128 -10.99 0.98 3.47
C LEU A 128 -11.96 -0.18 3.67
N ALA A 129 -12.19 -0.96 2.62
CA ALA A 129 -12.85 -2.26 2.72
C ALA A 129 -11.79 -3.36 2.80
N VAL A 130 -11.92 -4.25 3.78
CA VAL A 130 -11.09 -5.44 3.95
C VAL A 130 -11.93 -6.68 3.67
N LEU A 131 -11.51 -7.49 2.70
CA LEU A 131 -12.17 -8.69 2.25
C LEU A 131 -11.36 -9.92 2.66
N THR A 132 -12.03 -10.80 3.37
CA THR A 132 -11.56 -12.16 3.67
C THR A 132 -12.34 -13.16 2.82
N ALA A 133 -12.04 -14.45 2.96
CA ALA A 133 -12.77 -15.50 2.26
C ALA A 133 -14.28 -15.57 2.62
N GLN A 134 -14.70 -14.97 3.74
CA GLN A 134 -16.07 -15.12 4.27
C GLN A 134 -16.74 -13.80 4.66
N ALA A 135 -15.98 -12.71 4.80
CA ALA A 135 -16.50 -11.45 5.30
C ALA A 135 -15.92 -10.25 4.56
N LEU A 136 -16.69 -9.16 4.58
CA LEU A 136 -16.28 -7.83 4.17
C LEU A 136 -16.47 -6.89 5.37
N SER A 137 -15.39 -6.25 5.77
CA SER A 137 -15.34 -5.26 6.85
C SER A 137 -15.09 -3.88 6.25
N ILE A 138 -15.82 -2.86 6.69
CA ILE A 138 -15.65 -1.47 6.22
C ILE A 138 -15.11 -0.62 7.36
N PHE A 139 -14.01 0.07 7.12
CA PHE A 139 -13.34 0.94 8.07
C PHE A 139 -13.44 2.39 7.60
N PRO A 140 -14.46 3.14 8.05
CA PRO A 140 -14.50 4.58 7.87
C PRO A 140 -13.46 5.25 8.78
N SER A 141 -12.80 6.29 8.28
CA SER A 141 -11.85 7.11 9.05
C SER A 141 -10.54 6.41 9.45
N VAL A 142 -9.81 5.88 8.47
CA VAL A 142 -8.45 5.32 8.69
C VAL A 142 -7.33 6.37 8.73
N HIS A 143 -7.68 7.65 8.67
CA HIS A 143 -6.78 8.75 9.02
C HIS A 143 -6.62 8.78 10.55
N GLY A 144 -5.38 8.68 11.03
CA GLY A 144 -5.10 8.80 12.45
C GLY A 144 -5.57 10.17 12.96
N ASP A 145 -6.09 10.19 14.19
CA ASP A 145 -6.34 11.43 14.91
C ASP A 145 -5.03 12.23 14.94
N ILE A 146 -4.97 13.32 14.19
CA ILE A 146 -3.92 14.32 14.37
C ILE A 146 -4.30 15.04 15.68
N PRO A 147 -3.44 15.03 16.72
CA PRO A 147 -3.69 15.76 17.95
C PRO A 147 -3.71 17.28 17.74
#